data_AF-A0A7S3JB38-F1
#
_entry.id   AF-A0A7S3JB38-F1
#
_cell.length_a   1.000
_cell.length_b   1.000
_cell.length_c   1.000
_cell.angle_alpha   90.00
_cell.angle_beta   90.00
_cell.angle_gamma   90.00
#
_symmetry.space_group_name_H-M   'P 1'
#
loop_
_entity.id
_entity.type
_entity.pdbx_description
1 polymer ?
#
loop_
_entity_poly.entity_id
_entity_poly.type
_entity_poly.pdbx_seq_one_letter_code
_entity_poly.pdbx_strand_id
1 'polypeptide(L)'
;SMEADDENNWKVYVKEAELYYKLSEEIKIAHPLISYYMNLHGLEKVHKNSTKIPPGKKGESIKKKVMKYIKKKTSTLEEIKPTLDISNKTEAIEIYEDYLNSALAKVDKMEKDPNTTIDLRIAKDFMTVAILIETMETLNC
;
A
#
# COMPACT_ATOMS: atom_id res chain seq x y z
N SER A 1 -12.38 19.81 -24.02
CA SER A 1 -13.23 18.70 -24.52
C SER A 1 -13.59 17.80 -23.35
N MET A 2 -14.83 17.31 -23.30
CA MET A 2 -15.41 16.56 -22.15
C MET A 2 -14.82 15.15 -21.92
N GLU A 3 -13.81 14.72 -22.68
CA GLU A 3 -13.22 13.37 -22.59
C GLU A 3 -11.91 13.32 -21.80
N ALA A 4 -11.23 14.45 -21.59
CA ALA A 4 -10.00 14.53 -20.79
C ALA A 4 -10.24 14.45 -19.27
N ASP A 5 -11.46 14.72 -18.80
CA ASP A 5 -11.84 14.67 -17.38
C ASP A 5 -11.98 13.23 -16.86
N ASP A 6 -12.44 12.30 -17.69
CA ASP A 6 -12.72 10.91 -17.27
C ASP A 6 -11.45 10.04 -17.15
N GLU A 7 -10.34 10.46 -17.75
CA GLU A 7 -9.06 9.75 -17.68
C GLU A 7 -8.29 10.02 -16.38
N ASN A 8 -8.55 11.16 -15.72
CA ASN A 8 -7.93 11.53 -14.45
C ASN A 8 -8.86 11.33 -13.24
N ASN A 9 -10.19 11.39 -13.41
CA ASN A 9 -11.12 11.27 -12.27
C ASN A 9 -11.11 9.90 -11.58
N TRP A 10 -10.78 8.81 -12.28
CA TRP A 10 -10.70 7.50 -11.62
C TRP A 10 -9.44 7.34 -10.75
N LYS A 11 -8.39 8.14 -10.99
CA LYS A 11 -7.11 8.05 -10.26
C LYS A 11 -7.26 8.47 -8.79
N VAL A 12 -8.22 9.33 -8.46
CA VAL A 12 -8.48 9.72 -7.06
C VAL A 12 -8.84 8.52 -6.19
N TYR A 13 -9.44 7.48 -6.76
CA TYR A 13 -9.85 6.27 -6.04
C TYR A 13 -8.71 5.26 -5.83
N VAL A 14 -7.59 5.41 -6.54
CA VAL A 14 -6.42 4.50 -6.45
C VAL A 14 -5.16 5.18 -5.93
N LYS A 15 -5.09 6.52 -5.90
CA LYS A 15 -3.90 7.32 -5.55
C LYS A 15 -3.25 6.91 -4.23
N GLU A 16 -4.06 6.66 -3.21
CA GLU A 16 -3.54 6.24 -1.91
C GLU A 16 -2.85 4.89 -2.01
N ALA A 17 -3.46 3.92 -2.70
CA ALA A 17 -2.86 2.61 -2.93
C ALA A 17 -1.59 2.67 -3.78
N GLU A 18 -1.48 3.60 -4.73
CA GLU A 18 -0.25 3.83 -5.51
C GLU A 18 0.96 4.15 -4.62
N LEU A 19 0.74 4.79 -3.46
CA LEU A 19 1.81 5.01 -2.48
C LEU A 19 2.29 3.69 -1.86
N TYR A 20 1.37 2.78 -1.48
CA TYR A 20 1.70 1.45 -0.98
C TYR A 20 2.50 0.66 -2.01
N TYR A 21 2.03 0.64 -3.26
CA TYR A 21 2.73 -0.04 -4.35
C TYR A 21 4.12 0.55 -4.59
N LYS A 22 4.27 1.88 -4.55
CA LYS A 22 5.58 2.49 -4.78
C LYS A 22 6.58 2.15 -3.69
N LEU A 23 6.16 2.18 -2.42
CA LEU A 23 7.05 1.87 -1.30
C LEU A 23 7.32 0.36 -1.19
N SER A 24 6.32 -0.48 -1.45
CA SER A 24 6.48 -1.94 -1.42
C SER A 24 7.45 -2.43 -2.49
N GLU A 25 7.52 -1.77 -3.64
CA GLU A 25 8.44 -2.11 -4.73
C GLU A 25 9.92 -1.92 -4.35
N GLU A 26 10.22 -1.00 -3.44
CA GLU A 26 11.59 -0.73 -2.99
C GLU A 26 12.10 -1.80 -2.02
N ILE A 27 11.18 -2.43 -1.29
CA ILE A 27 11.51 -3.43 -0.28
C ILE A 27 11.25 -4.85 -0.76
N LYS A 28 10.58 -5.06 -1.91
CA LYS A 28 10.13 -6.38 -2.39
C LYS A 28 11.24 -7.42 -2.52
N ILE A 29 12.47 -7.01 -2.81
CA ILE A 29 13.59 -7.94 -2.98
C ILE A 29 14.09 -8.42 -1.62
N ALA A 30 14.22 -7.51 -0.65
CA ALA A 30 14.73 -7.83 0.69
C ALA A 30 13.64 -8.41 1.60
N HIS A 31 12.42 -7.92 1.46
CA HIS A 31 11.27 -8.21 2.32
C HIS A 31 10.01 -8.48 1.48
N PRO A 32 9.97 -9.59 0.71
CA PRO A 32 8.88 -9.90 -0.20
C PRO A 32 7.54 -10.11 0.52
N LEU A 33 7.55 -10.66 1.75
CA LEU A 33 6.38 -10.82 2.60
C LEU A 33 5.76 -9.46 3.00
N ILE A 34 6.59 -8.53 3.47
CA ILE A 34 6.15 -7.18 3.85
C ILE A 34 5.57 -6.45 2.63
N SER A 35 6.26 -6.55 1.50
CA SER A 35 5.80 -5.98 0.23
C SER A 35 4.43 -6.53 -0.18
N TYR A 36 4.22 -7.85 -0.04
CA TYR A 36 2.93 -8.50 -0.29
C TYR A 36 1.81 -7.90 0.56
N TYR A 37 2.01 -7.79 1.88
CA TYR A 37 0.97 -7.27 2.77
C TYR A 37 0.69 -5.77 2.56
N MET A 38 1.72 -4.95 2.30
CA MET A 38 1.52 -3.55 1.92
C MET A 38 0.66 -3.43 0.64
N ASN A 39 0.93 -4.27 -0.36
CA ASN A 39 0.18 -4.31 -1.60
C ASN A 39 -1.27 -4.79 -1.39
N LEU A 40 -1.48 -5.79 -0.53
CA LEU A 40 -2.80 -6.29 -0.16
C LEU A 40 -3.62 -5.21 0.53
N HIS A 41 -3.05 -4.53 1.52
CA HIS A 41 -3.75 -3.44 2.22
C HIS A 41 -4.05 -2.26 1.29
N GLY A 42 -3.10 -1.88 0.43
CA GLY A 42 -3.35 -0.87 -0.61
C GLY A 42 -4.54 -1.25 -1.50
N LEU A 43 -4.67 -2.53 -1.88
CA LEU A 43 -5.79 -3.04 -2.66
C LEU A 43 -7.12 -2.97 -1.91
N GLU A 44 -7.14 -3.30 -0.62
CA GLU A 44 -8.33 -3.17 0.23
C GLU A 44 -8.81 -1.71 0.31
N LYS A 45 -7.89 -0.75 0.41
CA LYS A 45 -8.23 0.68 0.34
C LYS A 45 -8.87 1.07 -0.99
N VAL A 46 -8.36 0.57 -2.12
CA VAL A 46 -9.00 0.80 -3.44
C VAL A 46 -10.40 0.21 -3.46
N HIS A 47 -10.57 -1.02 -2.96
CA HIS A 47 -11.86 -1.67 -2.91
C HIS A 47 -12.86 -0.87 -2.07
N LYS A 48 -12.46 -0.41 -0.88
CA LYS A 48 -13.26 0.46 0.00
C LYS A 48 -13.58 1.81 -0.66
N ASN A 49 -12.66 2.41 -1.40
CA ASN A 49 -12.92 3.67 -2.11
C ASN A 49 -13.84 3.47 -3.32
N SER A 50 -13.83 2.29 -3.94
CA SER A 50 -14.70 1.97 -5.08
C SER A 50 -16.20 1.97 -4.71
N THR A 51 -16.53 1.76 -3.44
CA THR A 51 -17.92 1.80 -2.95
C THR A 51 -18.47 3.23 -2.84
N LYS A 52 -17.58 4.24 -2.83
CA LYS A 52 -17.91 5.67 -2.78
C LYS A 52 -18.09 6.30 -4.16
N ILE A 53 -17.95 5.52 -5.24
CA ILE A 53 -18.15 6.02 -6.60
C ILE A 53 -19.64 6.34 -6.80
N PRO A 54 -20.00 7.57 -7.19
CA PRO A 54 -21.40 7.94 -7.38
C PRO A 54 -22.05 7.13 -8.51
N PRO A 55 -23.35 6.79 -8.42
CA PRO A 55 -24.06 6.08 -9.48
C PRO A 55 -24.24 6.95 -10.74
N GLY A 56 -24.47 6.31 -11.89
CA GLY A 56 -24.72 6.95 -13.19
C GLY A 56 -23.66 6.64 -14.25
N LYS A 57 -23.91 6.99 -15.52
CA LYS A 57 -23.06 6.62 -16.67
C LYS A 57 -21.57 6.93 -16.48
N LYS A 58 -21.24 8.12 -15.94
CA LYS A 58 -19.85 8.51 -15.64
C LYS A 58 -19.25 7.67 -14.49
N GLY A 59 -20.02 7.45 -13.43
CA GLY A 59 -19.63 6.60 -12.30
C GLY A 59 -19.40 5.15 -12.69
N GLU A 60 -20.23 4.59 -13.58
CA GLU A 60 -20.05 3.24 -14.13
C GLU A 60 -18.75 3.11 -14.93
N SER A 61 -18.44 4.11 -15.75
CA SER A 61 -17.16 4.18 -16.49
C SER A 61 -15.96 4.20 -15.54
N ILE A 62 -16.00 5.04 -14.49
CA ILE A 62 -14.97 5.10 -13.44
C ILE A 62 -14.86 3.76 -12.71
N LYS A 63 -15.98 3.19 -12.26
CA LYS A 63 -16.04 1.90 -11.55
C LYS A 63 -15.42 0.80 -12.40
N LYS A 64 -15.69 0.76 -13.71
CA LYS A 64 -15.08 -0.21 -14.63
C LYS A 64 -13.54 -0.07 -14.67
N LYS A 65 -13.00 1.15 -14.69
CA LYS A 65 -11.55 1.39 -14.65
C LYS A 65 -10.94 0.96 -13.31
N VAL A 66 -11.57 1.31 -12.18
CA VAL A 66 -11.13 0.92 -10.83
C VAL A 66 -11.17 -0.60 -10.65
N MET A 67 -12.23 -1.28 -11.10
CA MET A 67 -12.31 -2.75 -11.02
C MET A 67 -11.27 -3.44 -11.90
N LYS A 68 -10.95 -2.89 -13.08
CA LYS A 68 -9.85 -3.38 -13.91
C LYS A 68 -8.50 -3.23 -13.20
N TYR A 69 -8.29 -2.12 -12.50
CA TYR A 69 -7.10 -1.90 -11.67
C TYR A 69 -7.00 -2.92 -10.53
N ILE A 70 -8.08 -3.10 -9.77
CA ILE A 70 -8.17 -4.08 -8.67
C ILE A 70 -7.80 -5.47 -9.21
N LYS A 71 -8.49 -5.93 -10.27
CA LYS A 71 -8.25 -7.25 -10.86
C LYS A 71 -6.79 -7.45 -11.26
N LYS A 72 -6.15 -6.45 -11.90
CA LYS A 72 -4.74 -6.53 -12.29
C LYS A 72 -3.83 -6.71 -11.08
N LYS A 73 -4.06 -5.93 -10.01
CA LYS A 73 -3.24 -6.00 -8.78
C LYS A 73 -3.49 -7.29 -8.00
N THR A 74 -4.72 -7.77 -7.94
CA THR A 74 -5.05 -9.09 -7.36
C THR A 74 -4.28 -10.21 -8.08
N SER A 75 -4.29 -10.23 -9.41
CA SER A 75 -3.56 -11.26 -10.16
C SER A 75 -2.05 -11.24 -9.87
N THR A 76 -1.44 -10.06 -9.76
CA THR A 76 -0.02 -9.97 -9.36
C THR A 76 0.22 -10.52 -7.95
N LEU A 77 -0.69 -10.26 -6.99
CA LEU A 77 -0.59 -10.82 -5.64
C LEU A 77 -0.75 -12.35 -5.64
N GLU A 78 -1.71 -12.87 -6.42
CA GLU A 78 -1.95 -14.31 -6.57
C GLU A 78 -0.76 -15.04 -7.19
N GLU A 79 -0.01 -14.40 -8.09
CA GLU A 79 1.20 -14.95 -8.71
C GLU A 79 2.37 -15.09 -7.72
N ILE A 80 2.54 -14.11 -6.81
CA ILE A 80 3.63 -14.14 -5.82
C ILE A 80 3.27 -14.95 -4.58
N LYS A 81 1.98 -15.09 -4.26
CA LYS A 81 1.48 -15.81 -3.08
C LYS A 81 2.11 -17.19 -2.85
N PRO A 82 2.30 -18.07 -3.86
CA PRO A 82 2.89 -19.40 -3.67
C PRO A 82 4.39 -19.38 -3.36
N THR A 83 5.06 -18.26 -3.66
CA THR A 83 6.50 -18.06 -3.39
C THR A 83 6.76 -17.56 -1.97
N LEU A 84 5.70 -17.13 -1.27
CA LEU A 84 5.76 -16.62 0.08
C LEU A 84 5.30 -17.72 1.03
N ASP A 85 6.08 -18.00 2.06
CA ASP A 85 5.63 -18.89 3.13
C ASP A 85 4.67 -18.13 4.06
N ILE A 86 3.43 -17.96 3.58
CA ILE A 86 2.34 -17.28 4.30
C ILE A 86 1.34 -18.28 4.89
N SER A 87 1.73 -19.56 4.96
CA SER A 87 0.86 -20.63 5.46
C SER A 87 0.61 -20.50 6.97
N ASN A 88 1.55 -19.87 7.68
CA ASN A 88 1.48 -19.57 9.10
C ASN A 88 1.28 -18.06 9.34
N LYS A 89 0.06 -17.67 9.72
CA LYS A 89 -0.28 -16.25 9.99
C LYS A 89 0.55 -15.67 11.14
N THR A 90 0.89 -16.47 12.15
CA THR A 90 1.68 -16.02 13.31
C THR A 90 3.10 -15.64 12.92
N GLU A 91 3.76 -16.48 12.13
CA GLU A 91 5.12 -16.21 11.63
C GLU A 91 5.15 -14.99 10.71
N ALA A 92 4.13 -14.82 9.87
CA ALA A 92 4.01 -13.63 9.04
C ALA A 92 3.85 -12.34 9.87
N ILE A 93 3.10 -12.39 10.97
CA ILE A 93 2.94 -11.30 11.94
C ILE A 93 4.28 -10.99 12.61
N GLU A 94 5.00 -11.99 13.10
CA GLU A 94 6.32 -11.81 13.75
C GLU A 94 7.34 -11.15 12.81
N ILE A 95 7.46 -11.65 11.57
CA ILE A 95 8.34 -11.04 10.55
C ILE A 95 7.94 -9.58 10.27
N TYR A 96 6.64 -9.30 10.29
CA TYR A 96 6.11 -7.97 10.06
C TYR A 96 6.40 -7.01 11.23
N GLU A 97 6.20 -7.47 12.47
CA GLU A 97 6.50 -6.72 13.69
C GLU A 97 7.99 -6.40 13.79
N ASP A 98 8.87 -7.36 13.51
CA ASP A 98 10.32 -7.15 13.53
C ASP A 98 10.76 -6.07 12.53
N TYR A 99 10.19 -6.11 11.31
CA TYR A 99 10.46 -5.10 10.30
C TYR A 99 9.93 -3.71 10.71
N LEU A 100 8.69 -3.65 11.21
CA LEU A 100 8.07 -2.41 11.69
C LEU A 100 8.85 -1.79 12.86
N ASN A 101 9.24 -2.60 13.85
CA ASN A 101 10.04 -2.16 14.99
C ASN A 101 11.40 -1.60 14.56
N SER A 102 12.04 -2.24 13.58
CA SER A 102 13.30 -1.76 13.00
C SER A 102 13.13 -0.41 12.28
N ALA A 103 12.04 -0.25 11.53
CA ALA A 103 11.72 1.00 10.86
C ALA A 103 11.36 2.12 11.86
N LEU A 104 10.63 1.80 12.93
CA LEU A 104 10.30 2.71 14.02
C LEU A 104 11.57 3.19 14.75
N ALA A 105 12.46 2.28 15.13
CA ALA A 105 13.72 2.63 15.78
C ALA A 105 14.59 3.55 14.91
N LYS A 106 14.57 3.34 13.59
CA LYS A 106 15.28 4.20 12.63
C LYS A 106 14.73 5.63 12.63
N VAL A 107 13.40 5.82 12.55
CA VAL A 107 12.80 7.16 12.54
C VAL A 107 12.88 7.84 13.90
N ASP A 108 12.75 7.10 15.00
CA ASP A 108 12.90 7.61 16.38
C ASP A 108 14.33 8.15 16.62
N LYS A 109 15.35 7.43 16.13
CA LYS A 109 16.74 7.91 16.18
C LYS A 109 16.94 9.19 15.37
N MET A 110 16.32 9.29 14.19
CA MET A 110 16.39 10.49 13.35
C MET A 110 15.71 11.68 14.03
N GLU A 111 14.55 11.48 14.65
CA GLU A 111 13.80 12.51 15.37
C GLU A 111 14.58 13.06 16.56
N LYS A 112 15.28 12.20 17.30
CA LYS A 112 16.06 12.57 18.49
C LYS A 112 17.42 13.19 18.19
N ASP A 113 17.95 13.07 16.96
CA ASP A 113 19.23 13.67 16.58
C ASP A 113 19.02 15.13 16.15
N PRO A 114 19.54 16.13 16.91
CA PRO A 114 19.36 17.54 16.60
C PRO A 114 20.04 17.98 15.30
N ASN A 115 20.90 17.14 14.70
CA ASN A 115 21.56 17.40 13.43
C ASN A 115 20.80 16.81 12.24
N THR A 116 19.75 16.05 12.48
CA THR A 116 18.90 15.51 11.42
C THR A 116 18.21 16.63 10.68
N THR A 117 18.54 16.81 9.41
CA THR A 117 17.80 17.70 8.52
C THR A 117 16.64 16.93 7.91
N ILE A 118 15.40 17.36 8.16
CA ILE A 118 14.21 16.75 7.54
C ILE A 118 14.24 17.06 6.04
N ASP A 119 14.66 16.07 5.26
CA ASP A 119 14.61 16.08 3.81
C ASP A 119 13.59 15.07 3.26
N LEU A 120 13.47 14.98 1.94
CA LEU A 120 12.53 14.07 1.28
C LEU A 120 12.76 12.59 1.62
N ARG A 121 13.98 12.20 2.00
CA ARG A 121 14.31 10.82 2.36
C ARG A 121 13.76 10.48 3.72
N ILE A 122 13.94 11.38 4.68
CA ILE A 122 13.42 11.22 6.04
C ILE A 122 11.90 11.24 6.03
N ALA A 123 11.29 12.19 5.33
CA ALA A 123 9.83 12.25 5.18
C ALA A 123 9.25 10.94 4.61
N LYS A 124 9.98 10.29 3.69
CA LYS A 124 9.61 9.00 3.13
C LYS A 124 9.78 7.84 4.13
N ASP A 125 10.82 7.85 4.97
CA ASP A 125 10.98 6.87 6.04
C ASP A 125 9.80 6.95 7.03
N PHE A 126 9.40 8.15 7.45
CA PHE A 126 8.20 8.36 8.27
C PHE A 126 6.92 7.88 7.58
N MET A 127 6.74 8.19 6.29
CA MET A 127 5.60 7.74 5.52
C MET A 127 5.55 6.22 5.34
N THR A 128 6.72 5.58 5.22
CA THR A 128 6.84 4.11 5.16
C THR A 128 6.39 3.50 6.48
N VAL A 129 6.85 4.04 7.62
CA VAL A 129 6.41 3.58 8.95
C VAL A 129 4.90 3.73 9.13
N ALA A 130 4.31 4.87 8.73
CA ALA A 130 2.86 5.06 8.81
C ALA A 130 2.09 3.98 8.02
N ILE A 131 2.53 3.69 6.80
CA ILE A 131 1.95 2.62 5.98
C ILE A 131 2.13 1.24 6.60
N LEU A 132 3.29 0.98 7.21
CA LEU A 132 3.55 -0.29 7.85
C LEU A 132 2.59 -0.52 9.02
N ILE A 133 2.35 0.50 9.85
CA ILE A 133 1.40 0.45 10.97
C ILE A 133 -0.01 0.15 10.47
N GLU A 134 -0.50 0.89 9.46
CA GLU A 134 -1.86 0.69 8.93
C GLU A 134 -2.04 -0.71 8.31
N THR A 135 -1.00 -1.23 7.67
CA THR A 135 -1.02 -2.59 7.10
C THR A 135 -1.02 -3.64 8.21
N MET A 136 -0.34 -3.39 9.35
CA MET A 136 -0.33 -4.28 10.51
C MET A 136 -1.73 -4.41 11.14
N GLU A 137 -2.52 -3.34 11.19
CA GLU A 137 -3.91 -3.39 11.67
C GLU A 137 -4.75 -4.40 10.88
N THR A 138 -4.44 -4.61 9.60
CA THR A 138 -5.14 -5.56 8.73
C THR A 138 -4.73 -7.01 9.01
N LEU A 139 -3.47 -7.23 9.38
CA LEU A 139 -2.98 -8.56 9.77
C LEU A 139 -3.59 -9.05 11.09
N ASN A 140 -3.93 -8.14 12.01
CA ASN A 140 -4.48 -8.44 13.33
C ASN A 140 -6.01 -8.68 13.37
N CYS A 141 -6.69 -8.54 12.23
CA CYS A 141 -8.14 -8.78 12.09
C CYS A 141 -8.47 -10.23 11.70
#